data_AF-I1QJF2-F1
#
_entry.id   AF-I1QJF2-F1
#
_cell.length_a   1.000
_cell.length_b   1.000
_cell.length_c   1.000
_cell.angle_alpha   90.00
_cell.angle_beta   90.00
_cell.angle_gamma   90.00
#
_symmetry.space_group_name_H-M   'P 1'
#
loop_
_entity.id
_entity.type
_entity.pdbx_description
1 polymer ?
#
loop_
_entity_poly.entity_id
_entity_poly.type
_entity_poly.pdbx_seq_one_letter_code
_entity_poly.pdbx_strand_id
1 'polypeptide(L)'
;ILPMAFAFVESENTESWYWFLERVHIAVVRMRPNVCLIHDRHAGMLRAIDYLQNGWDEKGLPAKWPDVRSRWCMHHMGANFYKQFKNKHLMELFKRLCAQNQEKKFNELWDKLDELTTKQTDEQSRRPQVEGDEPPIPLGALHDDPPTMRRRSGS
;
A
#
# COMPACT_ATOMS: atom_id res chain seq x y z
N ILE A 1 -4.20 18.60 -5.18
CA ILE A 1 -3.06 17.77 -5.70
C ILE A 1 -2.80 18.24 -7.12
N LEU A 2 -1.56 18.51 -7.48
CA LEU A 2 -1.16 18.87 -8.85
C LEU A 2 -0.44 17.68 -9.48
N PRO A 3 -0.81 17.21 -10.69
CA PRO A 3 -0.08 16.14 -11.36
C PRO A 3 1.30 16.64 -11.78
N MET A 4 2.35 15.91 -11.36
CA MET A 4 3.75 16.24 -11.67
C MET A 4 4.26 15.55 -12.94
N ALA A 5 3.71 14.38 -13.25
CA ALA A 5 4.07 13.57 -14.40
C ALA A 5 2.89 12.67 -14.77
N PHE A 6 2.81 12.29 -16.03
CA PHE A 6 1.90 11.26 -16.55
C PHE A 6 2.64 10.48 -17.64
N ALA A 7 2.16 9.27 -17.93
CA ALA A 7 2.71 8.45 -19.00
C ALA A 7 1.58 7.72 -19.73
N PHE A 8 1.79 7.52 -21.03
CA PHE A 8 1.03 6.58 -21.83
C PHE A 8 1.92 5.36 -22.04
N VAL A 9 1.45 4.21 -21.57
CA VAL A 9 2.17 2.93 -21.62
C VAL A 9 1.25 1.86 -22.16
N GLU A 10 1.81 0.81 -22.75
CA GLU A 10 1.04 -0.26 -23.39
C GLU A 10 0.16 -1.03 -22.40
N SER A 11 0.66 -1.26 -21.19
CA SER A 11 -0.11 -1.90 -20.11
C SER A 11 0.47 -1.57 -18.74
N GLU A 12 -0.34 -1.79 -17.71
CA GLU A 12 0.08 -1.62 -16.31
C GLU A 12 0.92 -2.83 -15.85
N ASN A 13 2.20 -2.85 -16.23
CA ASN A 13 3.13 -3.94 -15.91
C ASN A 13 4.41 -3.44 -15.23
N THR A 14 5.25 -4.36 -14.76
CA THR A 14 6.50 -4.01 -14.05
C THR A 14 7.46 -3.18 -14.90
N GLU A 15 7.61 -3.48 -16.19
CA GLU A 15 8.50 -2.74 -17.08
C GLU A 15 8.05 -1.30 -17.29
N SER A 16 6.74 -1.10 -17.48
CA SER A 16 6.13 0.21 -17.65
C SER A 16 6.26 1.06 -16.38
N TRP A 17 6.03 0.45 -15.21
CA TRP A 17 6.24 1.12 -13.93
C TRP A 17 7.71 1.45 -13.68
N TYR A 18 8.63 0.52 -13.96
CA TYR A 18 10.07 0.73 -13.82
C TYR A 18 10.53 1.91 -14.68
N TRP A 19 10.18 1.89 -15.97
CA TRP A 19 10.53 2.96 -16.89
C TRP A 19 9.96 4.30 -16.43
N PHE A 20 8.68 4.35 -16.05
CA PHE A 20 8.05 5.59 -15.61
C PHE A 20 8.69 6.17 -14.35
N LEU A 21 8.89 5.34 -13.32
CA LEU A 21 9.49 5.76 -12.07
C LEU A 21 10.97 6.16 -12.24
N GLU A 22 11.71 5.50 -13.13
CA GLU A 22 13.05 5.93 -13.53
C GLU A 22 13.02 7.34 -14.14
N ARG A 23 12.10 7.61 -15.07
CA ARG A 23 11.96 8.95 -15.67
C ARG A 23 11.58 10.00 -14.63
N VAL A 24 10.68 9.68 -13.70
CA VAL A 24 10.32 10.56 -12.58
C VAL A 24 11.53 10.82 -11.69
N HIS A 25 12.31 9.80 -11.38
CA HIS A 25 13.53 9.93 -10.59
C HIS A 25 14.51 10.91 -11.26
N ILE A 26 14.85 10.67 -12.52
CA ILE A 26 15.83 11.47 -13.27
C ILE A 26 15.34 12.91 -13.51
N ALA A 27 14.07 13.10 -13.88
CA ALA A 27 13.58 14.41 -14.29
C ALA A 27 13.09 15.28 -13.12
N VAL A 28 12.41 14.67 -12.14
CA VAL A 28 11.63 15.38 -11.09
C VAL A 28 12.32 15.32 -9.73
N VAL A 29 12.73 14.12 -9.30
CA VAL A 29 13.33 13.93 -7.97
C VAL A 29 14.78 14.39 -7.95
N ARG A 30 15.58 13.98 -8.95
CA ARG A 30 17.00 14.30 -9.09
C ARG A 30 17.75 13.98 -7.79
N MET A 31 18.47 14.95 -7.25
CA MET A 31 19.29 14.81 -6.04
C MET A 31 18.51 15.07 -4.74
N ARG A 32 17.16 15.11 -4.77
CA ARG A 32 16.36 15.40 -3.57
C ARG A 32 16.29 14.17 -2.66
N PRO A 33 16.87 14.22 -1.45
CA PRO A 33 16.83 13.09 -0.54
C PRO A 33 15.44 12.97 0.12
N ASN A 34 15.18 11.82 0.73
CA ASN A 34 13.99 11.56 1.54
C ASN A 34 12.65 11.66 0.78
N VAL A 35 12.65 11.36 -0.52
CA VAL A 35 11.40 11.20 -1.28
C VAL A 35 10.76 9.86 -0.93
N CYS A 36 9.45 9.89 -0.68
CA CYS A 36 8.64 8.72 -0.42
C CYS A 36 7.55 8.59 -1.48
N LEU A 37 7.51 7.44 -2.15
CA LEU A 37 6.43 7.06 -3.06
C LEU A 37 5.22 6.60 -2.24
N ILE A 38 4.03 7.10 -2.57
CA ILE A 38 2.77 6.65 -1.97
C ILE A 38 1.95 6.00 -3.07
N HIS A 39 1.62 4.72 -2.94
CA HIS A 39 0.98 3.94 -4.02
C HIS A 39 -0.06 2.94 -3.52
N ASP A 40 -0.86 2.39 -4.42
CA ASP A 40 -2.02 1.52 -4.15
C ASP A 40 -1.71 0.02 -3.93
N ARG A 41 -0.41 -0.35 -3.87
CA ARG A 41 0.10 -1.74 -3.75
C ARG A 41 -0.04 -2.61 -5.00
N HIS A 42 -0.19 -2.03 -6.21
CA HIS A 42 -0.15 -2.84 -7.43
C HIS A 42 1.16 -3.65 -7.55
N ALA A 43 1.07 -4.95 -7.87
CA ALA A 43 2.20 -5.89 -7.85
C ALA A 43 3.31 -5.51 -8.86
N GLY A 44 2.93 -4.98 -10.03
CA GLY A 44 3.89 -4.47 -11.00
C GLY A 44 4.70 -3.28 -10.46
N MET A 45 4.06 -2.41 -9.68
CA MET A 45 4.71 -1.25 -9.08
C MET A 45 5.65 -1.66 -7.94
N LEU A 46 5.24 -2.58 -7.07
CA LEU A 46 6.09 -3.11 -6.00
C LEU A 46 7.40 -3.69 -6.55
N ARG A 47 7.31 -4.52 -7.60
CA ARG A 47 8.49 -5.08 -8.27
C ARG A 47 9.35 -3.99 -8.91
N ALA A 48 8.74 -3.00 -9.56
CA ALA A 48 9.48 -1.89 -10.17
C ALA A 48 10.26 -1.07 -9.13
N ILE A 49 9.68 -0.82 -7.95
CA ILE A 49 10.35 -0.12 -6.85
C ILE A 49 11.54 -0.94 -6.34
N ASP A 50 11.35 -2.26 -6.14
CA ASP A 50 12.44 -3.16 -5.73
C ASP A 50 13.60 -3.14 -6.74
N TYR A 51 13.30 -3.25 -8.05
CA TYR A 51 14.32 -3.18 -9.10
C TYR A 51 15.04 -1.83 -9.18
N LEU A 52 14.34 -0.73 -8.89
CA LEU A 52 14.98 0.59 -8.83
C LEU A 52 15.89 0.71 -7.61
N GLN A 53 15.50 0.11 -6.48
CA GLN A 53 16.21 0.19 -5.21
C GLN A 53 17.42 -0.74 -5.14
N ASN A 54 17.26 -1.98 -5.61
CA ASN A 54 18.21 -3.07 -5.43
C ASN A 54 18.91 -3.50 -6.72
N GLY A 55 18.38 -3.07 -7.88
CA GLY A 55 18.84 -3.49 -9.20
C GLY A 55 17.94 -4.55 -9.83
N TRP A 56 18.14 -4.78 -11.12
CA TRP A 56 17.39 -5.77 -11.89
C TRP A 56 18.38 -6.79 -12.49
N ASP A 57 18.63 -7.85 -11.72
CA ASP A 57 19.64 -8.86 -12.04
C ASP A 57 19.40 -9.53 -13.40
N GLU A 58 18.15 -9.93 -13.68
CA GLU A 58 17.77 -10.55 -14.97
C GLU A 58 18.09 -9.67 -16.19
N LYS A 59 18.14 -8.34 -16.00
CA LYS A 59 18.48 -7.37 -17.06
C LYS A 59 19.89 -6.78 -16.92
N GLY A 60 20.66 -7.21 -15.91
CA GLY A 60 22.00 -6.68 -15.60
C GLY A 60 22.01 -5.18 -15.28
N LEU A 61 20.91 -4.63 -14.74
CA LEU A 61 20.81 -3.21 -14.41
C LEU A 61 21.15 -2.97 -12.94
N PRO A 62 22.04 -2.02 -12.61
CA PRO A 62 22.29 -1.66 -11.22
C PRO A 62 21.10 -0.89 -10.62
N ALA A 63 21.10 -0.77 -9.29
CA ALA A 63 20.17 0.10 -8.58
C ALA A 63 20.27 1.56 -9.08
N LYS A 64 19.13 2.13 -9.47
CA LYS A 64 19.05 3.50 -10.00
C LYS A 64 18.50 4.51 -9.01
N TRP A 65 17.82 4.03 -7.97
CA TRP A 65 17.24 4.86 -6.91
C TRP A 65 17.38 4.16 -5.54
N PRO A 66 18.60 3.99 -5.01
CA PRO A 66 18.86 3.14 -3.83
C PRO A 66 18.23 3.62 -2.53
N ASP A 67 17.98 4.93 -2.41
CA ASP A 67 17.38 5.56 -1.23
C ASP A 67 15.86 5.74 -1.33
N VAL A 68 15.22 5.21 -2.39
CA VAL A 68 13.76 5.27 -2.53
C VAL A 68 13.08 4.62 -1.33
N ARG A 69 12.06 5.30 -0.82
CA ARG A 69 11.15 4.74 0.19
C ARG A 69 9.76 4.68 -0.41
N SER A 70 8.99 3.65 -0.05
CA SER A 70 7.59 3.55 -0.45
C SER A 70 6.69 3.29 0.74
N ARG A 71 5.43 3.73 0.63
CA ARG A 71 4.34 3.52 1.58
C ARG A 71 3.05 3.30 0.83
N TRP A 72 2.09 2.66 1.48
CA TRP A 72 0.79 2.41 0.88
C TRP A 72 -0.14 3.60 1.04
N CYS A 73 -0.96 3.83 0.02
CA CYS A 73 -1.95 4.89 0.01
C CYS A 73 -3.10 4.53 0.94
N MET A 74 -3.24 5.27 2.04
CA MET A 74 -4.33 5.08 3.02
C MET A 74 -5.72 5.25 2.38
N HIS A 75 -5.84 6.10 1.35
CA HIS A 75 -7.09 6.28 0.64
C HIS A 75 -7.51 5.00 -0.09
N HIS A 76 -6.61 4.37 -0.85
CA HIS A 76 -6.89 3.11 -1.54
C HIS A 76 -7.10 1.96 -0.56
N MET A 77 -6.31 1.89 0.52
CA MET A 77 -6.53 0.90 1.57
C MET A 77 -7.91 1.06 2.23
N GLY A 78 -8.33 2.29 2.53
CA GLY A 78 -9.67 2.57 3.03
C GLY A 78 -10.77 2.19 2.03
N ALA A 79 -10.58 2.49 0.74
CA ALA A 79 -11.54 2.12 -0.30
C ALA A 79 -11.71 0.59 -0.39
N ASN A 80 -10.60 -0.16 -0.39
CA ASN A 80 -10.62 -1.63 -0.40
C ASN A 80 -11.25 -2.19 0.88
N PHE A 81 -10.89 -1.64 2.04
CA PHE A 81 -11.46 -2.02 3.33
C PHE A 81 -12.98 -1.81 3.34
N TYR A 82 -13.47 -0.66 2.87
CA TYR A 82 -14.91 -0.41 2.78
C TYR A 82 -15.61 -1.32 1.76
N LYS A 83 -14.97 -1.61 0.63
CA LYS A 83 -15.52 -2.52 -0.39
C LYS A 83 -15.78 -3.91 0.21
N GLN A 84 -14.86 -4.41 1.05
CA GLN A 84 -14.98 -5.71 1.70
C GLN A 84 -16.02 -5.72 2.82
N PHE A 85 -15.91 -4.79 3.78
CA PHE A 85 -16.73 -4.86 4.99
C PHE A 85 -18.05 -4.11 4.88
N LYS A 86 -18.14 -3.09 4.01
CA LYS A 86 -19.31 -2.20 3.83
C LYS A 86 -19.90 -1.69 5.17
N ASN A 87 -19.05 -1.54 6.19
CA ASN A 87 -19.43 -1.24 7.56
C ASN A 87 -18.85 0.11 8.00
N LYS A 88 -19.73 1.07 8.30
CA LYS A 88 -19.33 2.44 8.70
C LYS A 88 -18.59 2.46 10.03
N HIS A 89 -18.95 1.59 10.98
CA HIS A 89 -18.28 1.53 12.28
C HIS A 89 -16.84 1.04 12.13
N LEU A 90 -16.62 -0.03 11.35
CA LEU A 90 -15.27 -0.53 11.08
C LEU A 90 -14.44 0.48 10.30
N MET A 91 -15.04 1.18 9.33
CA MET A 91 -14.35 2.24 8.61
C MET A 91 -13.93 3.40 9.53
N GLU A 92 -14.75 3.76 10.52
CA GLU A 92 -14.38 4.78 11.50
C GLU A 92 -13.22 4.32 12.40
N LEU A 93 -13.23 3.06 12.85
CA LEU A 93 -12.12 2.47 13.60
C LEU A 93 -10.84 2.42 12.76
N PHE A 94 -10.93 2.03 11.48
CA PHE A 94 -9.81 2.03 10.54
C PHE A 94 -9.22 3.44 10.36
N LYS A 95 -10.06 4.47 10.17
CA LYS A 95 -9.58 5.87 10.08
C LYS A 95 -8.89 6.32 11.36
N ARG A 96 -9.45 5.98 12.53
CA ARG A 96 -8.84 6.27 13.83
C ARG A 96 -7.50 5.57 13.98
N LEU A 97 -7.39 4.31 13.58
CA LEU A 97 -6.16 3.53 13.58
C LEU A 97 -5.08 4.23 12.73
N CYS A 98 -5.41 4.61 11.48
CA CYS A 98 -4.50 5.31 10.57
C CYS A 98 -4.01 6.68 11.10
N ALA A 99 -4.76 7.31 12.01
CA ALA A 99 -4.40 8.59 12.60
C ALA A 99 -3.50 8.49 13.85
N GLN A 100 -3.20 7.27 14.33
CA GLN A 100 -2.40 7.11 15.55
C GLN A 100 -0.91 7.34 15.30
N ASN A 101 -0.30 8.10 16.19
CA ASN A 101 1.16 8.33 16.25
C ASN A 101 1.82 7.69 17.49
N GLN A 102 1.05 6.95 18.29
CA GLN A 102 1.50 6.24 19.47
C GLN A 102 1.26 4.75 19.27
N GLU A 103 2.32 3.95 19.40
CA GLU A 103 2.29 2.50 19.21
C GLU A 103 1.24 1.82 20.09
N LYS A 104 1.19 2.17 21.38
CA LYS A 104 0.19 1.63 22.30
C LYS A 104 -1.25 1.84 21.81
N LYS A 105 -1.58 3.07 21.39
CA LYS A 105 -2.93 3.40 20.88
C LYS A 105 -3.22 2.74 19.53
N PHE A 106 -2.19 2.59 18.70
CA PHE A 106 -2.29 1.86 17.44
C PHE A 106 -2.64 0.40 17.72
N ASN A 107 -1.87 -0.28 18.58
CA ASN A 107 -2.08 -1.68 18.92
C ASN A 107 -3.47 -1.91 19.53
N GLU A 108 -3.90 -1.06 20.47
CA GLU A 108 -5.25 -1.15 21.05
C GLU A 108 -6.37 -1.02 20.00
N LEU A 109 -6.21 -0.14 19.01
CA LEU A 109 -7.18 -0.01 17.92
C LEU A 109 -7.07 -1.15 16.91
N TRP A 110 -5.86 -1.69 16.69
CA TRP A 110 -5.60 -2.81 15.81
C TRP A 110 -6.31 -4.06 16.34
N ASP A 111 -6.07 -4.42 17.60
CA ASP A 111 -6.69 -5.58 18.25
C ASP A 111 -8.21 -5.51 18.17
N LYS A 112 -8.77 -4.32 18.44
CA LYS A 112 -10.23 -4.09 18.35
C LYS A 112 -10.75 -4.22 16.92
N LEU A 113 -10.01 -3.69 15.94
CA LEU A 113 -10.41 -3.75 14.54
C LEU A 113 -10.38 -5.21 14.06
N ASP A 114 -9.31 -5.93 14.38
CA ASP A 114 -9.07 -7.32 14.00
C ASP A 114 -10.15 -8.26 14.57
N GLU A 115 -10.49 -8.11 15.85
CA GLU A 115 -11.56 -8.87 16.50
C GLU A 115 -12.90 -8.68 15.77
N LEU A 116 -13.25 -7.43 15.44
CA LEU A 116 -14.53 -7.12 14.82
C LEU A 116 -14.58 -7.52 13.33
N THR A 117 -13.47 -7.38 12.60
CA THR A 117 -13.40 -7.83 11.20
C THR A 117 -13.46 -9.34 11.10
N THR A 118 -12.84 -10.06 12.03
CA THR A 118 -12.90 -11.52 12.12
C THR A 118 -14.33 -11.98 12.39
N LYS A 119 -14.99 -11.42 13.40
CA LYS A 119 -16.41 -11.69 13.70
C LYS A 119 -17.31 -11.45 12.50
N GLN A 120 -17.14 -10.33 11.79
CA GLN A 120 -17.94 -10.04 10.61
C GLN A 120 -17.67 -11.03 9.46
N THR A 121 -16.42 -11.45 9.26
CA THR A 121 -16.05 -12.43 8.24
C THR A 121 -16.65 -13.80 8.55
N ASP A 122 -16.63 -14.22 9.81
CA ASP A 122 -17.28 -15.43 10.29
C ASP A 122 -18.80 -15.38 10.12
N GLU A 123 -19.43 -14.23 10.40
CA GLU A 123 -20.86 -14.05 10.16
C GLU A 123 -21.21 -14.07 8.66
N GLN A 124 -20.38 -13.47 7.81
CA GLN A 124 -20.57 -13.47 6.36
C GLN A 124 -20.43 -14.88 5.76
N SER A 125 -19.48 -15.69 6.25
CA SER A 125 -19.29 -17.07 5.78
C SER A 125 -20.41 -18.02 6.20
N ARG A 126 -21.14 -17.69 7.28
CA ARG A 126 -22.30 -18.47 7.76
C ARG A 126 -23.63 -18.09 7.09
N ARG A 127 -23.69 -17.00 6.31
CA ARG A 127 -24.91 -16.61 5.59
C ARG A 127 -25.13 -17.53 4.38
N PRO A 128 -26.37 -17.98 4.10
CA PRO A 128 -26.66 -18.72 2.89
C PRO A 128 -26.29 -17.87 1.66
N GLN A 129 -25.57 -18.45 0.70
CA GLN A 129 -25.30 -17.76 -0.57
C GLN A 129 -26.62 -17.55 -1.31
N VAL A 130 -26.95 -16.30 -1.60
CA VAL A 130 -28.03 -15.92 -2.51
C VAL A 130 -27.42 -15.92 -3.92
N GLU A 131 -28.15 -16.49 -4.89
CA GLU A 131 -27.76 -16.54 -6.31
C GLU A 131 -27.40 -15.12 -6.80
N GLY A 132 -26.11 -14.88 -7.10
CA GLY A 132 -25.62 -13.60 -7.65
C GLY A 132 -24.56 -12.85 -6.83
N ASP A 133 -24.19 -13.29 -5.62
CA ASP A 133 -23.12 -12.64 -4.84
C ASP A 133 -21.71 -13.10 -5.30
N GLU A 134 -20.86 -12.13 -5.62
CA GLU A 134 -19.44 -12.36 -5.92
C GLU A 134 -18.71 -12.81 -4.64
N PRO A 135 -17.91 -13.90 -4.67
CA PRO A 135 -17.28 -14.44 -3.47
C PRO A 135 -16.32 -13.44 -2.82
N PRO A 136 -16.18 -13.45 -1.47
CA PRO A 136 -15.23 -12.59 -0.78
C PRO A 136 -13.81 -12.86 -1.28
N ILE A 137 -13.14 -11.83 -1.79
CA ILE A 137 -11.73 -11.92 -2.18
C ILE A 137 -10.90 -11.97 -0.88
N PRO A 138 -10.12 -13.03 -0.63
CA PRO A 138 -9.25 -13.10 0.53
C PRO A 138 -8.23 -11.96 0.49
N LEU A 139 -8.00 -11.29 1.62
CA LEU A 139 -6.77 -10.51 1.77
C LEU A 139 -5.62 -11.52 1.75
N GLY A 140 -4.90 -11.60 0.62
CA GLY A 140 -3.67 -12.38 0.55
C GLY A 140 -2.72 -11.98 1.69
N ALA A 141 -1.93 -12.94 2.17
CA ALA A 141 -1.02 -12.76 3.29
C ALA A 141 -0.22 -11.47 3.16
N LEU A 142 -0.16 -10.71 4.26
CA LEU A 142 0.77 -9.60 4.39
C LEU A 142 2.18 -10.20 4.40
N HIS A 143 3.08 -9.70 3.56
CA HIS A 143 4.50 -9.89 3.83
C HIS A 143 4.81 -9.09 5.10
N ASP A 144 5.36 -9.77 6.10
CA ASP A 144 5.79 -9.20 7.37
C ASP A 144 7.00 -8.27 7.15
N ASP A 145 6.77 -7.07 6.63
CA ASP A 145 7.72 -5.99 6.81
C ASP A 145 7.57 -5.47 8.25
N PRO A 146 8.58 -5.59 9.11
CA PRO A 146 8.50 -5.10 10.49
C PRO A 146 8.20 -3.59 10.46
N PRO A 147 7.30 -3.09 11.32
CA PRO A 147 6.93 -1.68 11.35
C PRO A 147 8.15 -0.84 11.74
N THR A 148 8.88 -0.33 10.75
CA THR A 148 9.97 0.62 11.02
C THR A 148 9.37 2.01 11.21
N MET A 149 8.78 2.26 12.38
CA MET A 149 8.45 3.61 12.83
C MET A 149 9.74 4.34 13.19
N ARG A 150 10.34 5.05 12.24
CA ARG A 150 11.42 6.00 12.55
C ARG A 150 10.79 7.27 13.12
N ARG A 151 11.00 7.52 14.42
CA ARG A 151 10.76 8.83 15.04
C ARG A 151 11.52 9.90 14.26
N ARG A 152 10.87 11.01 13.89
CA ARG A 152 11.59 12.26 13.61
C ARG A 152 12.22 12.71 14.93
N SER A 153 13.53 12.58 15.06
CA SER A 153 14.29 13.39 16.02
C SER A 153 14.23 14.83 15.53
N GLY A 154 13.63 15.71 16.33
CA GLY A 154 13.69 17.15 16.09
C GLY A 154 15.14 17.63 16.17
N SER A 155 15.55 18.42 15.20
CA SER A 155 16.70 19.32 15.25
C SER A 155 16.29 20.62 14.58
#